data_AF-A0A370E1F2-F1
#
_entry.id   AF-A0A370E1F2-F1
#
_cell.length_a   1.000
_cell.length_b   1.000
_cell.length_c   1.000
_cell.angle_alpha   90.00
_cell.angle_beta   90.00
_cell.angle_gamma   90.00
#
_symmetry.space_group_name_H-M   'P 1'
#
loop_
_entity.id
_entity.type
_entity.pdbx_description
1 polymer ?
#
loop_
_entity_poly.entity_id
_entity_poly.type
_entity_poly.pdbx_seq_one_letter_code
_entity_poly.pdbx_strand_id
1 'polypeptide(L)'
;MYTNFAEIIERNKNDRELSLATFKPTEIVDFIIEEDEREWNQDKLHTVEAKAQQNDLFQDNSKCFKVVKKLPYKFRYVFRDDTGQARRMMIDDWEIGALYWNELRRHRGNEKKALEGVRTMYFHQLVENRNIHLFVGTNQSWDLRNAPNPFMIIGVFSPPVVLQDELF
;
A
#
# COMPACT_ATOMS: atom_id res chain seq x y z
N MET A 1 -10.41 16.43 -1.40
CA MET A 1 -9.15 15.83 -1.89
C MET A 1 -8.01 16.69 -1.36
N TYR A 2 -7.05 16.09 -0.68
CA TYR A 2 -5.95 16.83 -0.05
C TYR A 2 -4.74 16.91 -1.00
N THR A 3 -4.05 18.05 -1.01
CA THR A 3 -2.80 18.29 -1.76
C THR A 3 -1.62 18.58 -0.86
N ASN A 4 -1.88 19.01 0.38
CA ASN A 4 -0.90 19.21 1.43
C ASN A 4 -0.95 18.03 2.40
N PHE A 5 0.14 17.27 2.48
CA PHE A 5 0.18 16.09 3.34
C PHE A 5 0.36 16.45 4.84
N ALA A 6 0.91 17.61 5.15
CA ALA A 6 1.04 18.07 6.54
C ALA A 6 -0.32 18.30 7.19
N GLU A 7 -1.30 18.81 6.43
CA GLU A 7 -2.69 18.99 6.89
C GLU A 7 -3.32 17.65 7.31
N ILE A 8 -3.09 16.59 6.53
CA ILE A 8 -3.59 15.24 6.83
C ILE A 8 -3.00 14.73 8.16
N ILE A 9 -1.70 14.92 8.37
CA ILE A 9 -1.02 14.52 9.61
C ILE A 9 -1.52 15.33 10.81
N GLU A 10 -1.73 16.64 10.64
CA GLU A 10 -2.19 17.52 11.71
C GLU A 10 -3.62 17.18 12.14
N ARG A 11 -4.53 16.96 11.19
CA ARG A 11 -5.91 16.52 11.47
C ARG A 11 -5.98 15.15 12.12
N ASN A 12 -5.08 14.23 11.78
CA ASN A 12 -4.98 12.95 12.49
C ASN A 12 -4.52 13.15 13.95
N LYS A 13 -3.59 14.07 14.21
CA LYS A 13 -3.09 14.35 15.57
C LYS A 13 -4.08 15.12 16.43
N ASN A 14 -4.92 15.95 15.81
CA ASN A 14 -6.01 16.65 16.47
C ASN A 14 -7.21 15.70 16.68
N ASP A 15 -7.16 14.93 17.76
CA ASP A 15 -8.23 14.04 18.22
C ASP A 15 -8.62 12.91 17.25
N ARG A 16 -7.70 12.47 16.37
CA ARG A 16 -7.93 11.39 15.40
C ARG A 16 -9.10 11.66 14.46
N GLU A 17 -9.36 12.93 14.15
CA GLU A 17 -10.43 13.35 13.25
C GLU A 17 -10.31 12.68 11.86
N LEU A 18 -9.07 12.41 11.42
CA LEU A 18 -8.79 11.84 10.11
C LEU A 18 -7.88 10.60 10.19
N SER A 19 -8.43 9.43 9.86
CA SER A 19 -7.69 8.16 9.75
C SER A 19 -7.59 7.62 8.32
N LEU A 20 -8.38 8.18 7.39
CA LEU A 20 -8.43 7.81 5.98
C LEU A 20 -8.61 9.07 5.13
N ALA A 21 -7.79 9.22 4.09
CA ALA A 21 -7.86 10.38 3.20
C ALA A 21 -7.48 10.02 1.76
N THR A 22 -7.99 10.81 0.81
CA THR A 22 -7.50 10.81 -0.58
C THR A 22 -6.54 11.97 -0.76
N PHE A 23 -5.31 11.64 -1.14
CA PHE A 23 -4.22 12.58 -1.35
C PHE A 23 -3.80 12.59 -2.82
N LYS A 24 -3.58 13.79 -3.36
CA LYS A 24 -3.06 13.99 -4.71
C LYS A 24 -1.64 14.56 -4.62
N PRO A 25 -0.60 13.77 -4.92
CA PRO A 25 0.76 14.29 -5.00
C PRO A 25 0.92 15.20 -6.22
N THR A 26 1.88 16.13 -6.13
CA THR A 26 2.28 16.98 -7.25
C THR A 26 3.10 16.19 -8.26
N GLU A 27 3.98 15.32 -7.76
CA GLU A 27 4.77 14.38 -8.56
C GLU A 27 5.12 13.13 -7.75
N ILE A 28 5.24 12.00 -8.44
CA ILE A 28 5.92 10.80 -7.92
C ILE A 28 7.38 10.88 -8.38
N VAL A 29 8.29 10.98 -7.43
CA VAL A 29 9.73 11.15 -7.67
C VAL A 29 10.42 9.80 -7.90
N ASP A 30 10.09 8.81 -7.07
CA ASP A 30 10.74 7.50 -7.14
C ASP A 30 9.83 6.39 -6.58
N PHE A 31 10.17 5.16 -6.94
CA PHE A 31 9.55 3.94 -6.46
C PHE A 31 10.62 2.99 -5.92
N ILE A 32 10.65 2.85 -4.59
CA ILE A 32 11.68 2.10 -3.87
C ILE A 32 11.14 0.72 -3.51
N ILE A 33 11.95 -0.29 -3.81
CA ILE A 33 11.71 -1.69 -3.43
C ILE A 33 12.79 -2.09 -2.43
N GLU A 34 12.39 -2.55 -1.25
CA GLU A 34 13.30 -3.06 -0.22
C GLU A 34 12.99 -4.52 0.07
N GLU A 35 14.03 -5.32 0.33
CA GLU A 35 13.83 -6.70 0.79
C GLU A 35 13.23 -6.72 2.19
N ASP A 36 12.35 -7.69 2.42
CA ASP A 36 11.77 -7.99 3.73
C ASP A 36 11.90 -9.49 4.04
N GLU A 37 11.68 -9.84 5.29
CA GLU A 37 11.68 -11.23 5.73
C GLU A 37 10.70 -12.09 4.91
N ARG A 38 11.19 -13.20 4.35
CA ARG A 38 10.43 -14.10 3.48
C ARG A 38 9.41 -14.96 4.24
N GLU A 39 9.65 -15.18 5.52
CA GLU A 39 8.84 -16.05 6.37
C GLU A 39 8.05 -15.23 7.40
N TRP A 40 6.83 -15.68 7.69
CA TRP A 40 6.10 -15.15 8.84
C TRP A 40 6.76 -15.60 10.13
N ASN A 41 6.70 -14.75 11.15
CA ASN A 41 7.11 -15.14 12.49
C ASN A 41 6.20 -16.30 12.97
N GLN A 42 6.80 -17.45 13.25
CA GLN A 42 6.09 -18.68 13.57
C GLN A 42 5.26 -18.56 14.86
N ASP A 43 5.72 -17.82 15.87
CA ASP A 43 4.98 -17.61 17.12
C ASP A 43 3.68 -16.83 16.89
N LYS A 44 3.72 -15.86 15.96
CA LYS A 44 2.54 -15.09 15.57
C LYS A 44 1.57 -15.93 14.75
N LEU A 45 2.06 -16.76 13.83
CA LEU A 45 1.22 -17.69 13.08
C LEU A 45 0.50 -18.66 14.01
N HIS A 46 1.23 -19.28 14.94
CA HIS A 46 0.67 -20.23 15.89
C HIS A 46 -0.40 -19.58 16.79
N THR A 47 -0.21 -18.30 17.16
CA THR A 47 -1.21 -17.54 17.93
C THR A 47 -2.47 -17.26 17.10
N VAL A 48 -2.32 -16.93 15.82
CA VAL A 48 -3.46 -16.66 14.93
C VAL A 48 -4.21 -17.95 14.61
N GLU A 49 -3.50 -19.05 14.34
CA GLU A 49 -4.08 -20.38 14.14
C GLU A 49 -4.85 -20.85 15.38
N ALA A 50 -4.26 -20.70 16.57
CA ALA A 50 -4.93 -21.05 17.83
C ALA A 50 -6.20 -20.22 18.06
N LYS A 51 -6.18 -18.91 17.75
CA LYS A 51 -7.38 -18.04 17.85
C LYS A 51 -8.44 -18.38 16.81
N ALA A 52 -8.04 -18.73 15.59
CA ALA A 52 -8.96 -19.14 14.53
C ALA A 52 -9.69 -20.44 14.91
N GLN A 53 -8.98 -21.40 15.52
CA GLN A 53 -9.57 -22.64 16.05
C GLN A 53 -10.51 -22.40 17.24
N GLN A 54 -10.23 -21.39 18.07
CA GLN A 54 -11.03 -21.10 19.28
C GLN A 54 -12.41 -20.50 18.98
N ASN A 55 -12.58 -19.80 17.86
CA ASN A 55 -13.88 -19.22 17.45
C ASN A 55 -14.81 -20.22 16.73
N ASP A 56 -14.37 -21.46 16.53
CA ASP A 56 -15.08 -22.46 15.70
C ASP A 56 -15.93 -23.42 16.55
N LEU A 57 -16.72 -22.88 17.49
CA LEU A 57 -17.64 -23.67 18.33
C LEU A 57 -18.86 -24.22 17.57
N PHE A 58 -19.09 -23.80 16.32
CA PHE A 58 -20.32 -24.13 15.58
C PHE A 58 -20.20 -24.47 14.08
N GLN A 59 -19.03 -24.57 13.46
CA GLN A 59 -18.94 -25.01 12.06
C GLN A 59 -17.74 -25.92 11.77
N ASP A 60 -17.97 -26.98 11.00
CA ASP A 60 -16.95 -27.88 10.46
C ASP A 60 -16.23 -27.20 9.28
N ASN A 61 -15.41 -26.17 9.56
CA ASN A 61 -14.74 -25.33 8.57
C ASN A 61 -13.21 -25.44 8.61
N SER A 62 -12.71 -26.65 8.87
CA SER A 62 -11.28 -27.02 8.85
C SER A 62 -10.50 -26.69 7.55
N LYS A 63 -11.12 -26.05 6.55
CA LYS A 63 -10.57 -25.72 5.24
C LYS A 63 -10.36 -24.22 4.95
N CYS A 64 -10.82 -23.30 5.80
CA CYS A 64 -10.88 -21.87 5.42
C CYS A 64 -9.66 -21.01 5.78
N PHE A 65 -8.72 -21.49 6.60
CA PHE A 65 -7.52 -20.72 6.94
C PHE A 65 -6.32 -21.18 6.10
N LYS A 66 -6.18 -20.62 4.89
CA LYS A 66 -4.97 -20.82 4.08
C LYS A 66 -3.99 -19.69 4.37
N VAL A 67 -2.90 -20.00 5.09
CA VAL A 67 -1.82 -19.04 5.34
C VAL A 67 -1.28 -18.54 3.99
N VAL A 68 -1.45 -17.24 3.73
CA VAL A 68 -0.91 -16.59 2.53
C VAL A 68 0.60 -16.48 2.69
N LYS A 69 1.36 -16.75 1.63
CA LYS A 69 2.82 -16.56 1.64
C LYS A 69 3.15 -15.09 1.93
N LYS A 70 4.08 -14.85 2.86
CA LYS A 70 4.54 -13.50 3.16
C LYS A 70 5.22 -12.90 1.93
N LEU A 71 4.93 -11.63 1.66
CA LEU A 71 5.58 -10.89 0.60
C LEU A 71 7.03 -10.58 1.03
N PRO A 72 8.05 -10.98 0.25
CA PRO A 72 9.45 -10.80 0.63
C PRO A 72 10.01 -9.40 0.32
N TYR A 73 9.14 -8.43 0.05
CA TYR A 73 9.51 -7.08 -0.32
C TYR A 73 8.56 -6.04 0.28
N LYS A 74 9.09 -4.86 0.59
CA LYS A 74 8.35 -3.65 0.93
C LYS A 74 8.43 -2.66 -0.23
N PHE A 75 7.29 -2.14 -0.61
CA PHE A 75 7.17 -1.14 -1.67
C PHE A 75 6.92 0.24 -1.07
N ARG A 76 7.59 1.26 -1.61
CA ARG A 76 7.42 2.64 -1.17
C ARG A 76 7.39 3.61 -2.34
N TYR A 77 6.55 4.63 -2.23
CA TYR A 77 6.65 5.82 -3.07
C TYR A 77 7.48 6.89 -2.39
N VAL A 78 8.25 7.61 -3.21
CA VAL A 78 8.76 8.94 -2.90
C VAL A 78 7.97 9.92 -3.75
N PHE A 79 7.29 10.87 -3.12
CA PHE A 79 6.45 11.85 -3.82
C PHE A 79 6.63 13.25 -3.22
N ARG A 80 6.20 14.27 -3.96
CA ARG A 80 6.08 15.64 -3.44
C ARG A 80 4.63 16.06 -3.24
N ASP A 81 4.40 16.85 -2.21
CA ASP A 81 3.14 17.55 -1.99
C ASP A 81 3.17 18.97 -2.60
N ASP A 82 2.08 19.72 -2.45
CA ASP A 82 1.95 21.09 -2.97
C ASP A 82 2.96 22.08 -2.36
N THR A 83 3.49 21.79 -1.18
CA THR A 83 4.57 22.56 -0.56
C THR A 83 5.94 22.27 -1.16
N GLY A 84 6.03 21.28 -2.06
CA GLY A 84 7.28 20.80 -2.65
C GLY A 84 8.08 19.88 -1.72
N GLN A 85 7.54 19.52 -0.56
CA GLN A 85 8.21 18.64 0.39
C GLN A 85 8.17 17.20 -0.11
N ALA A 86 9.35 16.59 -0.25
CA ALA A 86 9.46 15.18 -0.59
C ALA A 86 9.17 14.30 0.64
N ARG A 87 8.32 13.29 0.45
CA ARG A 87 7.93 12.32 1.49
C ARG A 87 8.11 10.92 0.96
N ARG A 88 8.56 10.01 1.83
CA ARG A 88 8.69 8.59 1.55
C ARG A 88 7.63 7.82 2.33
N MET A 89 6.82 7.02 1.64
CA MET A 89 5.69 6.32 2.24
C MET A 89 5.57 4.88 1.76
N MET A 90 5.24 3.98 2.69
CA MET A 90 4.99 2.56 2.39
C MET A 90 3.65 2.38 1.69
N ILE A 91 3.64 1.45 0.73
CA ILE A 91 2.44 0.95 0.07
C ILE A 91 2.09 -0.39 0.72
N ASP A 92 0.98 -0.41 1.45
CA ASP A 92 0.37 -1.59 2.06
C ASP A 92 -0.95 -1.89 1.34
N ASP A 93 -0.83 -2.10 0.03
CA ASP A 93 -1.93 -2.44 -0.86
C ASP A 93 -1.82 -3.93 -1.21
N TRP A 94 -2.92 -4.68 -1.07
CA TRP A 94 -2.92 -6.09 -1.45
C TRP A 94 -2.65 -6.27 -2.95
N GLU A 95 -3.08 -5.33 -3.80
CA GLU A 95 -2.93 -5.42 -5.25
C GLU A 95 -1.47 -5.47 -5.70
N ILE A 96 -0.58 -4.72 -5.04
CA ILE A 96 0.85 -4.74 -5.39
C ILE A 96 1.50 -6.09 -5.05
N GLY A 97 1.08 -6.70 -3.94
CA GLY A 97 1.52 -8.04 -3.56
C GLY A 97 1.01 -9.10 -4.55
N ALA A 98 -0.27 -9.02 -4.92
CA ALA A 98 -0.86 -9.91 -5.92
C ALA A 98 -0.16 -9.78 -7.28
N LEU A 99 0.16 -8.56 -7.71
CA LEU A 99 0.91 -8.28 -8.93
C LEU A 99 2.30 -8.93 -8.89
N TYR A 100 3.04 -8.77 -7.80
CA TYR A 100 4.35 -9.40 -7.63
C TYR A 100 4.28 -10.92 -7.81
N TRP A 101 3.33 -11.59 -7.14
CA TRP A 101 3.17 -13.04 -7.25
C TRP A 101 2.77 -13.48 -8.66
N ASN A 102 1.97 -12.68 -9.36
CA ASN A 102 1.59 -12.95 -10.74
C ASN A 102 2.78 -12.83 -11.69
N GLU A 103 3.58 -11.77 -11.56
CA GLU A 103 4.79 -11.57 -12.38
C GLU A 103 5.87 -12.62 -12.06
N LEU A 104 6.02 -13.01 -10.79
CA LEU A 104 6.92 -14.10 -10.39
C LEU A 104 6.55 -15.42 -11.06
N ARG A 105 5.25 -15.74 -11.10
CA ARG A 105 4.73 -16.94 -11.79
C ARG A 105 4.97 -16.84 -13.30
N ARG A 106 4.69 -15.68 -13.90
CA ARG A 106 4.87 -15.41 -15.34
C ARG A 106 6.32 -15.59 -15.77
N HIS A 107 7.26 -15.17 -14.92
CA HIS A 107 8.69 -15.24 -15.18
C HIS A 107 9.37 -16.48 -14.58
N ARG A 108 8.60 -17.55 -14.29
CA ARG A 108 9.11 -18.86 -13.82
C ARG A 108 10.02 -18.75 -12.59
N GLY A 109 9.67 -17.87 -11.64
CA GLY A 109 10.41 -17.67 -10.40
C GLY A 109 11.57 -16.68 -10.47
N ASN A 110 11.74 -15.95 -11.58
CA ASN A 110 12.76 -14.90 -11.66
C ASN A 110 12.30 -13.64 -10.91
N GLU A 111 12.77 -13.47 -9.67
CA GLU A 111 12.42 -12.35 -8.79
C GLU A 111 12.76 -11.00 -9.42
N LYS A 112 13.93 -10.86 -10.05
CA LYS A 112 14.36 -9.59 -10.68
C LYS A 112 13.36 -9.12 -11.75
N LYS A 113 12.94 -10.02 -12.64
CA LYS A 113 11.92 -9.70 -13.66
C LYS A 113 10.57 -9.38 -13.05
N ALA A 114 10.21 -10.05 -11.95
CA ALA A 114 8.96 -9.76 -11.25
C ALA A 114 8.95 -8.35 -10.64
N LEU A 115 10.06 -7.94 -10.01
CA LEU A 115 10.23 -6.59 -9.48
C LEU A 115 10.22 -5.52 -10.59
N GLU A 116 10.85 -5.81 -11.73
CA GLU A 116 10.79 -4.94 -12.92
C GLU A 116 9.36 -4.78 -13.44
N GLY A 117 8.57 -5.86 -13.47
CA GLY A 117 7.16 -5.82 -13.84
C GLY A 117 6.32 -4.97 -12.88
N VAL A 118 6.51 -5.14 -11.57
CA VAL A 118 5.85 -4.31 -10.54
C VAL A 118 6.21 -2.83 -10.71
N ARG A 119 7.50 -2.52 -10.87
CA ARG A 119 7.97 -1.15 -11.10
C ARG A 119 7.39 -0.56 -12.39
N THR A 120 7.31 -1.35 -13.46
CA THR A 120 6.70 -0.93 -14.73
C THR A 120 5.25 -0.53 -14.54
N MET A 121 4.46 -1.33 -13.83
CA MET A 121 3.06 -1.00 -13.56
C MET A 121 2.94 0.24 -12.67
N TYR A 122 3.57 0.23 -11.50
CA TYR A 122 3.36 1.24 -10.46
C TYR A 122 4.05 2.57 -10.75
N PHE A 123 5.28 2.55 -11.26
CA PHE A 123 6.04 3.78 -11.49
C PHE A 123 5.87 4.36 -12.90
N HIS A 124 5.66 3.53 -13.92
CA HIS A 124 5.49 4.01 -15.28
C HIS A 124 4.01 4.10 -15.65
N GLN A 125 3.28 2.98 -15.67
CA GLN A 125 1.91 2.97 -16.21
C GLN A 125 0.90 3.73 -15.35
N LEU A 126 1.06 3.74 -14.02
CA LEU A 126 0.16 4.46 -13.09
C LEU A 126 0.57 5.93 -12.87
N VAL A 127 1.70 6.39 -13.38
CA VAL A 127 2.17 7.77 -13.15
C VAL A 127 2.24 8.55 -14.46
N GLU A 128 2.79 7.94 -15.52
CA GLU A 128 2.99 8.63 -16.80
C GLU A 128 1.64 8.93 -17.47
N ASN A 129 1.42 10.21 -17.78
CA ASN A 129 0.20 10.72 -18.44
C ASN A 129 -1.11 10.38 -17.71
N ARG A 130 -1.05 10.21 -16.38
CA ARG A 130 -2.22 9.91 -15.55
C ARG A 130 -2.30 10.81 -14.33
N ASN A 131 -3.52 10.97 -13.83
CA ASN A 131 -3.79 11.72 -12.61
C ASN A 131 -3.77 10.78 -11.40
N ILE A 132 -2.59 10.52 -10.84
CA ILE A 132 -2.46 9.64 -9.68
C ILE A 132 -3.06 10.25 -8.41
N HIS A 133 -3.85 9.44 -7.71
CA HIS A 133 -4.42 9.71 -6.40
C HIS A 133 -4.07 8.56 -5.48
N LEU A 134 -3.67 8.88 -4.26
CA LEU A 134 -3.26 7.92 -3.24
C LEU A 134 -4.32 7.88 -2.16
N PHE A 135 -4.85 6.70 -1.88
CA PHE A 135 -5.64 6.46 -0.68
C PHE A 135 -4.69 6.18 0.46
N VAL A 136 -4.70 7.04 1.47
CA VAL A 136 -3.81 6.93 2.63
C VAL A 136 -4.63 6.64 3.88
N GLY A 137 -4.22 5.61 4.61
CA GLY A 137 -4.87 5.18 5.83
C GLY A 137 -3.86 5.03 6.96
N THR A 138 -4.32 5.21 8.19
CA THR A 138 -3.55 4.88 9.39
C THR A 138 -3.92 3.50 9.91
N ASN A 139 -3.00 2.87 10.64
CA ASN A 139 -3.31 1.67 11.41
C ASN A 139 -3.43 2.07 12.88
N GLN A 140 -4.47 1.61 13.56
CA GLN A 140 -4.80 1.92 14.96
C GLN A 140 -3.58 1.80 15.90
N SER A 141 -2.70 0.83 15.63
CA SER A 141 -1.45 0.59 16.36
C SER A 141 -0.48 1.77 16.32
N TRP A 142 -0.39 2.46 15.19
CA TRP A 142 0.50 3.61 14.95
C TRP A 142 -0.13 4.93 15.40
N ASP A 143 -1.45 5.06 15.26
CA ASP A 143 -2.23 6.18 15.81
C ASP A 143 -2.22 6.22 17.33
N LEU A 144 -2.07 5.07 17.99
CA LEU A 144 -1.92 4.96 19.43
C LEU A 144 -0.49 5.29 19.91
N ARG A 145 0.51 5.22 19.02
CA ARG A 145 1.93 5.43 19.33
C ARG A 145 2.43 6.84 19.02
N ASN A 146 1.57 7.76 18.58
CA ASN A 146 1.94 9.12 18.17
C ASN A 146 3.15 9.15 17.21
N ALA A 147 3.17 8.25 16.23
CA ALA A 147 4.24 8.21 15.25
C ALA A 147 4.32 9.53 14.47
N PRO A 148 5.52 9.99 14.07
CA PRO A 148 5.67 11.23 13.30
C PRO A 148 4.83 11.25 12.01
N ASN A 149 4.64 10.08 11.39
CA ASN A 149 3.72 9.85 10.29
C ASN A 149 3.05 8.46 10.44
N PRO A 150 1.77 8.38 10.82
CA PRO A 150 1.05 7.10 10.98
C PRO A 150 0.45 6.56 9.67
N PHE A 151 0.54 7.32 8.56
CA PHE A 151 -0.12 6.98 7.31
C PHE A 151 0.70 6.03 6.42
N MET A 152 -0.02 5.12 5.76
CA MET A 152 0.47 4.24 4.71
C MET A 152 -0.48 4.37 3.50
N ILE A 153 0.04 4.09 2.30
CA ILE A 153 -0.77 4.05 1.09
C ILE A 153 -1.47 2.71 1.05
N ILE A 154 -2.79 2.71 1.08
CA ILE A 154 -3.63 1.50 1.08
C ILE A 154 -4.32 1.26 -0.26
N GLY A 155 -4.13 2.19 -1.22
CA GLY A 155 -4.68 2.08 -2.56
C GLY A 155 -4.15 3.16 -3.48
N VAL A 156 -4.08 2.84 -4.77
CA VAL A 156 -3.64 3.77 -5.82
C VAL A 156 -4.73 3.86 -6.89
N PHE A 157 -5.19 5.08 -7.17
CA PHE A 157 -6.16 5.35 -8.23
C PHE A 157 -5.55 6.29 -9.27
N SER A 158 -5.43 5.84 -10.51
CA SER A 158 -4.77 6.61 -11.57
C SER A 158 -5.58 6.64 -12.87
N PRO A 159 -6.61 7.51 -12.95
CA PRO A 159 -7.36 7.73 -14.18
C PRO A 159 -6.48 8.37 -15.27
N PRO A 160 -6.72 8.04 -16.54
CA PRO A 160 -6.06 8.71 -17.65
C PRO A 160 -6.38 10.21 -17.63
N VAL A 161 -5.41 11.04 -18.02
CA VAL A 161 -5.68 12.46 -18.27
C VAL A 161 -6.54 12.55 -19.52
N VAL A 162 -7.84 12.75 -19.34
CA VAL A 162 -8.73 13.09 -20.46
C VAL A 162 -8.57 14.59 -20.71
N LEU A 163 -7.90 14.94 -21.81
CA LEU A 163 -7.97 16.29 -22.37
C LEU A 163 -9.40 16.43 -22.90
N GLN A 164 -10.25 17.15 -22.15
CA GLN A 164 -11.60 17.46 -22.61
C GLN A 164 -11.50 18.55 -23.68
N ASP A 165 -11.18 18.15 -24.91
CA ASP A 165 -11.11 19.06 -26.06
C ASP A 165 -12.46 19.27 -26.77
N GLU A 166 -13.54 18.59 -26.35
CA GLU A 166 -14.87 18.82 -26.92
C GLU A 166 -15.94 18.82 -25.81
N LEU A 167 -16.28 20.03 -25.37
CA LEU A 167 -17.63 20.34 -24.92
C LEU A 167 -18.45 20.69 -26.17
N PHE A 168 -19.63 20.10 -26.25
CA PHE A 168 -20.70 20.45 -27.19
C PHE A 168 -20.89 21.96 -27.37
#